data_AF-A0A2E8CVZ5-F1
#
_entry.id   AF-A0A2E8CVZ5-F1
#
_cell.length_a   1.000
_cell.length_b   1.000
_cell.length_c   1.000
_cell.angle_alpha   90.00
_cell.angle_beta   90.00
_cell.angle_gamma   90.00
#
_symmetry.space_group_name_H-M   'P 1'
#
loop_
_entity.id
_entity.type
_entity.pdbx_description
1 polymer ?
#
loop_
_entity_poly.entity_id
_entity_poly.type
_entity_poly.pdbx_seq_one_letter_code
_entity_poly.pdbx_strand_id
1 'polypeptide(L)'
;MSEPFDPYSQWLGIEPHEVLVDHYRLLGVTRFEQDVEMIAQAADERMTYVRSLQTGPRGGFTQALLNELATARVCLLNPPAKASYDQMLEGMLRASQPPPAPAHPPAITTSPVDAPVVVEADDPEQASRPWALGVMVGVMVVGLGAVIILAAQWFQTQTTLDFEHGLSNTTASRELVVGDWEEVVDSVVVYQEGNGSVNFDAAFAQLHGPSITREQMSNLDVLTRWESMDDWVSWKFKIVKLPPQGVFLVRVTYAARPASDGGSFVLAVGEQEKECEIRGTGEPVTDEYYLAVPSTGEHTLTVRAKSKPSDELMTLKSVTFVQSSHHAPRDEMREMDRR
;
A
#
# COMPACT_ATOMS: atom_id res chain seq x y z
N MET A 1 6.22 -39.44 1.81
CA MET A 1 5.47 -38.47 2.63
C MET A 1 4.99 -37.43 1.64
N SER A 2 3.69 -37.35 1.37
CA SER A 2 3.15 -36.43 0.36
C SER A 2 3.38 -35.00 0.83
N GLU A 3 4.00 -34.16 0.01
CA GLU A 3 4.15 -32.73 0.31
C GLU A 3 2.77 -32.07 0.52
N PRO A 4 2.62 -31.15 1.48
CA PRO A 4 1.39 -30.40 1.67
C PRO A 4 1.01 -29.65 0.38
N PHE A 5 -0.28 -29.61 0.07
CA PHE A 5 -0.75 -28.90 -1.13
C PHE A 5 -0.48 -27.40 -1.01
N ASP A 6 0.31 -26.88 -1.94
CA ASP A 6 0.59 -25.46 -2.07
C ASP A 6 -0.09 -24.91 -3.34
N PRO A 7 -1.08 -24.01 -3.21
CA PRO A 7 -1.79 -23.43 -4.35
C PRO A 7 -0.90 -22.54 -5.23
N TYR A 8 0.16 -21.93 -4.69
CA TYR A 8 1.04 -21.03 -5.46
C TYR A 8 1.91 -21.81 -6.45
N SER A 9 2.57 -22.87 -5.99
CA SER A 9 3.36 -23.72 -6.88
C SER A 9 2.50 -24.55 -7.84
N GLN A 10 1.38 -25.13 -7.37
CA GLN A 10 0.60 -26.06 -8.19
C GLN A 10 -0.36 -25.40 -9.18
N TRP A 11 -0.84 -24.18 -8.90
CA TRP A 11 -1.76 -23.47 -9.80
C TRP A 11 -1.13 -22.25 -10.44
N LEU A 12 -0.31 -21.51 -9.70
CA LEU A 12 0.30 -20.29 -10.22
C LEU A 12 1.69 -20.51 -10.84
N GLY A 13 2.31 -21.66 -10.61
CA GLY A 13 3.66 -21.98 -11.08
C GLY A 13 4.75 -21.16 -10.37
N ILE A 14 4.45 -20.65 -9.17
CA ILE A 14 5.37 -19.84 -8.36
C ILE A 14 6.11 -20.80 -7.42
N GLU A 15 7.42 -20.96 -7.60
CA GLU A 15 8.18 -21.96 -6.83
C GLU A 15 8.40 -21.51 -5.37
N PRO A 16 8.34 -22.43 -4.38
CA PRO A 16 8.41 -22.09 -2.95
C PRO A 16 9.71 -21.43 -2.49
N HIS A 17 10.75 -21.44 -3.31
CA HIS A 17 12.07 -20.87 -3.00
C HIS A 17 12.29 -19.47 -3.62
N GLU A 18 11.30 -18.91 -4.32
CA GLU A 18 11.31 -17.49 -4.66
C GLU A 18 11.02 -16.67 -3.40
N VAL A 19 12.00 -15.89 -2.97
CA VAL A 19 12.02 -15.17 -1.68
C VAL A 19 10.86 -14.16 -1.52
N LEU A 20 10.24 -13.71 -2.62
CA LEU A 20 9.17 -12.71 -2.60
C LEU A 20 8.10 -13.04 -3.64
N VAL A 21 6.93 -13.48 -3.17
CA VAL A 21 5.71 -13.55 -3.99
C VAL A 21 5.14 -12.14 -4.09
N ASP A 22 5.55 -11.40 -5.11
CA ASP A 22 5.11 -10.03 -5.39
C ASP A 22 3.84 -9.98 -6.29
N HIS A 23 3.19 -8.81 -6.38
CA HIS A 23 1.96 -8.63 -7.16
C HIS A 23 2.15 -8.95 -8.64
N TYR A 24 3.33 -8.65 -9.22
CA TYR A 24 3.61 -8.98 -10.62
C TYR A 24 3.70 -10.50 -10.82
N ARG A 25 4.34 -11.21 -9.89
CA ARG A 25 4.43 -12.68 -9.91
C ARG A 25 3.08 -13.36 -9.70
N LEU A 26 2.24 -12.84 -8.82
CA LEU A 26 0.87 -13.33 -8.63
C LEU A 26 0.08 -13.28 -9.94
N LEU A 27 0.11 -12.14 -10.63
CA LEU A 27 -0.58 -11.97 -11.92
C LEU A 27 0.11 -12.70 -13.08
N GLY A 28 1.38 -13.08 -12.95
CA GLY A 28 2.14 -13.75 -14.00
C GLY A 28 2.71 -12.80 -15.06
N VAL A 29 2.93 -11.54 -14.70
CA VAL A 29 3.52 -10.50 -15.57
C VAL A 29 4.97 -10.19 -15.18
N THR A 30 5.68 -9.48 -16.06
CA THR A 30 7.03 -8.99 -15.78
C THR A 30 7.00 -8.00 -14.61
N ARG A 31 8.00 -8.05 -13.72
CA ARG A 31 8.14 -7.05 -12.65
C ARG A 31 8.28 -5.65 -13.25
N PHE A 32 7.58 -4.69 -12.66
CA PHE A 32 7.55 -3.31 -13.14
C PHE A 32 7.01 -3.17 -14.56
N GLU A 33 6.11 -4.08 -14.97
CA GLU A 33 5.35 -3.93 -16.22
C GLU A 33 4.69 -2.55 -16.27
N GLN A 34 4.76 -1.90 -17.42
CA GLN A 34 4.24 -0.55 -17.65
C GLN A 34 2.97 -0.56 -18.50
N ASP A 35 2.78 -1.62 -19.30
CA ASP A 35 1.58 -1.79 -20.11
C ASP A 35 0.39 -2.18 -19.23
N VAL A 36 -0.50 -1.20 -19.04
CA VAL A 36 -1.73 -1.33 -18.25
C VAL A 36 -2.67 -2.39 -18.85
N GLU A 37 -2.73 -2.52 -20.18
CA GLU A 37 -3.59 -3.51 -20.84
C GLU A 37 -3.07 -4.92 -20.60
N MET A 38 -1.75 -5.14 -20.68
CA MET A 38 -1.16 -6.44 -20.34
C MET A 38 -1.41 -6.83 -18.88
N ILE A 39 -1.29 -5.88 -17.94
CA ILE A 39 -1.56 -6.15 -16.52
C ILE A 39 -3.03 -6.56 -16.33
N ALA A 40 -3.96 -5.83 -16.97
CA ALA A 40 -5.39 -6.10 -16.84
C ALA A 40 -5.75 -7.46 -17.43
N GLN A 41 -5.26 -7.76 -18.63
CA GLN A 41 -5.48 -9.03 -19.31
C GLN A 41 -4.94 -10.20 -18.48
N ALA A 42 -3.69 -10.11 -18.02
CA ALA A 42 -3.07 -11.16 -17.23
C ALA A 42 -3.83 -11.42 -15.92
N ALA A 43 -4.27 -10.36 -15.24
CA ALA A 43 -5.09 -10.51 -14.03
C ALA A 43 -6.41 -11.23 -14.30
N ASP A 44 -7.12 -10.82 -15.35
CA ASP A 44 -8.42 -11.39 -15.70
C ASP A 44 -8.29 -12.87 -16.12
N GLU A 45 -7.25 -13.23 -16.89
CA GLU A 45 -6.92 -14.61 -17.25
C GLU A 45 -6.61 -15.45 -16.01
N ARG A 46 -5.76 -14.93 -15.12
CA ARG A 46 -5.33 -15.62 -13.89
C ARG A 46 -6.50 -15.87 -12.95
N MET A 47 -7.32 -14.85 -12.71
CA MET A 47 -8.52 -14.97 -11.86
C MET A 47 -9.54 -15.93 -12.48
N THR A 48 -9.71 -15.92 -13.80
CA THR A 48 -10.60 -16.85 -14.50
C THR A 48 -10.14 -18.30 -14.33
N TYR A 49 -8.84 -18.56 -14.49
CA TYR A 49 -8.26 -19.88 -14.24
C TYR A 49 -8.52 -20.34 -12.80
N VAL A 50 -8.22 -19.51 -11.79
CA VAL A 50 -8.41 -19.90 -10.39
C VAL A 50 -9.90 -20.10 -10.05
N ARG A 51 -10.82 -19.30 -10.61
CA ARG A 51 -12.28 -19.51 -10.45
C ARG A 51 -12.71 -20.87 -11.01
N SER A 52 -12.12 -21.34 -12.10
CA SER A 52 -12.46 -22.66 -12.67
C SER A 52 -12.15 -23.83 -11.73
N LEU A 53 -11.26 -23.62 -10.74
CA LEU A 53 -10.84 -24.63 -9.76
C LEU A 53 -11.74 -24.67 -8.52
N GLN A 54 -12.70 -23.74 -8.39
CA GLN A 54 -13.57 -23.59 -7.21
C GLN A 54 -14.42 -24.82 -6.91
N THR A 55 -14.87 -25.55 -7.93
CA THR A 55 -15.72 -26.74 -7.78
C THR A 55 -14.94 -28.03 -7.56
N GLY A 56 -13.60 -27.97 -7.48
CA GLY A 56 -12.74 -29.13 -7.31
C GLY A 56 -12.48 -29.52 -5.85
N PRO A 57 -11.80 -30.65 -5.60
CA PRO A 57 -11.46 -31.14 -4.24
C PRO A 57 -10.65 -30.16 -3.39
N ARG A 58 -9.99 -29.20 -4.04
CA ARG A 58 -9.15 -28.17 -3.43
C ARG A 58 -9.78 -26.77 -3.54
N GLY A 59 -11.07 -26.68 -3.87
CA GLY A 59 -11.79 -25.42 -4.05
C GLY A 59 -11.67 -24.45 -2.88
N GLY A 60 -11.53 -24.95 -1.65
CA GLY A 60 -11.34 -24.11 -0.46
C GLY A 60 -10.13 -23.16 -0.51
N PHE A 61 -9.07 -23.51 -1.25
CA PHE A 61 -7.88 -22.66 -1.39
C PHE A 61 -8.06 -21.53 -2.41
N THR A 62 -9.04 -21.64 -3.30
CA THR A 62 -9.24 -20.66 -4.38
C THR A 62 -9.69 -19.31 -3.86
N GLN A 63 -10.42 -19.26 -2.75
CA GLN A 63 -10.95 -18.00 -2.23
C GLN A 63 -9.81 -17.07 -1.77
N ALA A 64 -8.85 -17.59 -1.01
CA ALA A 64 -7.68 -16.83 -0.58
C ALA A 64 -6.88 -16.34 -1.78
N LEU A 65 -6.61 -17.23 -2.74
CA LEU A 65 -5.85 -16.90 -3.94
C LEU A 65 -6.54 -15.86 -4.83
N LEU A 66 -7.87 -15.92 -4.96
CA LEU A 66 -8.64 -14.93 -5.71
C LEU A 66 -8.63 -13.56 -5.04
N ASN A 67 -8.65 -13.52 -3.71
CA ASN A 67 -8.53 -12.26 -2.97
C ASN A 67 -7.17 -11.61 -3.24
N GLU A 68 -6.08 -12.39 -3.17
CA GLU A 68 -4.72 -11.89 -3.43
C GLU A 68 -4.53 -11.42 -4.88
N LEU A 69 -5.08 -12.17 -5.86
CA LEU A 69 -5.06 -11.76 -7.26
C LEU A 69 -5.85 -10.46 -7.50
N ALA A 70 -6.98 -10.28 -6.81
CA ALA A 70 -7.76 -9.05 -6.89
C ALA A 70 -6.97 -7.86 -6.31
N THR A 71 -6.33 -8.03 -5.14
CA THR A 71 -5.48 -7.00 -4.54
C THR A 71 -4.33 -6.60 -5.46
N ALA A 72 -3.63 -7.59 -6.06
CA ALA A 72 -2.57 -7.34 -7.03
C ALA A 72 -3.08 -6.57 -8.26
N ARG A 73 -4.24 -6.96 -8.81
CA ARG A 73 -4.86 -6.29 -9.96
C ARG A 73 -5.18 -4.83 -9.66
N VAL A 74 -5.84 -4.54 -8.54
CA VAL A 74 -6.22 -3.17 -8.16
C VAL A 74 -4.97 -2.31 -7.93
N CYS A 75 -3.96 -2.85 -7.25
CA CYS A 75 -2.71 -2.15 -7.00
C CYS A 75 -1.98 -1.79 -8.30
N LEU A 76 -1.85 -2.74 -9.23
CA LEU A 76 -1.03 -2.57 -10.44
C LEU A 76 -1.75 -1.81 -11.57
N LEU A 77 -3.08 -1.77 -11.57
CA LEU A 77 -3.85 -0.97 -12.53
C LEU A 77 -4.10 0.48 -12.09
N ASN A 78 -3.73 0.83 -10.87
CA ASN A 78 -3.86 2.18 -10.33
C ASN A 78 -2.48 2.88 -10.36
N PRO A 79 -2.27 3.92 -11.19
CA PRO A 79 -0.95 4.54 -11.36
C PRO A 79 -0.28 5.04 -10.06
N PRO A 80 -0.94 5.81 -9.17
CA PRO A 80 -0.30 6.22 -7.92
C PRO A 80 -0.03 5.04 -6.97
N ALA A 81 -0.95 4.07 -6.85
CA ALA A 81 -0.73 2.91 -5.99
C ALA A 81 0.42 2.03 -6.50
N LYS A 82 0.48 1.80 -7.83
CA LYS A 82 1.57 1.11 -8.50
C LYS A 82 2.90 1.83 -8.26
N ALA A 83 2.95 3.15 -8.35
CA ALA A 83 4.19 3.90 -8.13
C ALA A 83 4.72 3.75 -6.69
N SER A 84 3.86 3.85 -5.68
CA SER A 84 4.25 3.61 -4.28
C SER A 84 4.68 2.17 -4.04
N TYR A 85 3.96 1.21 -4.63
CA TYR A 85 4.29 -0.21 -4.56
C TYR A 85 5.64 -0.52 -5.22
N ASP A 86 5.91 0.06 -6.40
CA ASP A 86 7.15 -0.14 -7.15
C ASP A 86 8.36 0.36 -6.36
N GLN A 87 8.25 1.54 -5.74
CA GLN A 87 9.32 2.07 -4.88
C GLN A 87 9.62 1.15 -3.70
N MET A 88 8.59 0.61 -3.05
CA MET A 88 8.74 -0.34 -1.96
C MET A 88 9.41 -1.63 -2.43
N LEU A 89 8.95 -2.20 -3.56
CA LEU A 89 9.46 -3.44 -4.12
C LEU A 89 10.93 -3.31 -4.56
N GLU A 90 11.31 -2.19 -5.16
CA GLU A 90 12.71 -1.88 -5.48
C GLU A 90 13.59 -1.85 -4.23
N GLY A 91 13.11 -1.25 -3.14
CA GLY A 91 13.81 -1.24 -1.85
C GLY A 91 14.05 -2.65 -1.30
N MET A 92 13.02 -3.50 -1.32
CA MET A 92 13.12 -4.89 -0.85
C MET A 92 14.06 -5.73 -1.72
N LEU A 93 13.99 -5.59 -3.04
CA LEU A 93 14.86 -6.32 -3.97
C LEU A 93 16.32 -5.91 -3.79
N ARG A 94 16.58 -4.60 -3.58
CA ARG A 94 17.93 -4.08 -3.33
C ARG A 94 18.49 -4.55 -1.99
N ALA A 95 17.68 -4.59 -0.95
CA ALA A 95 18.07 -5.10 0.36
C ALA A 95 18.32 -6.62 0.36
N SER A 96 17.67 -7.35 -0.56
CA SER A 96 17.79 -8.80 -0.70
C SER A 96 18.98 -9.24 -1.58
N GLN A 97 19.65 -8.31 -2.25
CA GLN A 97 20.89 -8.61 -2.98
C GLN A 97 22.08 -8.67 -2.00
N PRO A 98 22.89 -9.75 -2.02
CA PRO A 98 24.12 -9.77 -1.24
C PRO A 98 25.02 -8.60 -1.66
N PRO A 99 25.74 -7.96 -0.72
CA PRO A 99 26.66 -6.88 -1.05
C PRO A 99 27.64 -7.37 -2.13
N PRO A 100 28.00 -6.53 -3.12
CA PRO A 100 28.94 -6.93 -4.14
C PRO A 100 30.20 -7.44 -3.47
N ALA A 101 30.57 -8.69 -3.74
CA ALA A 101 31.80 -9.28 -3.22
C ALA A 101 32.97 -8.35 -3.58
N PRO A 102 33.93 -8.10 -2.66
CA PRO A 102 35.09 -7.29 -2.99
C PRO A 102 35.77 -7.90 -4.22
N ALA A 103 35.88 -7.10 -5.27
CA ALA A 103 36.58 -7.48 -6.49
C ALA A 103 37.97 -7.99 -6.08
N HIS A 104 38.23 -9.29 -6.29
CA HIS A 104 39.59 -9.79 -6.23
C HIS A 104 40.39 -8.99 -7.26
N PRO A 105 41.49 -8.31 -6.87
CA PRO A 105 42.31 -7.57 -7.82
C PRO A 105 42.79 -8.55 -8.90
N PRO A 106 42.83 -8.14 -10.18
CA PRO A 106 43.26 -9.03 -11.25
C PRO A 106 44.68 -9.51 -10.95
N ALA A 107 44.87 -10.82 -10.94
CA ALA A 107 46.19 -11.43 -10.91
C ALA A 107 46.92 -11.00 -12.19
N ILE A 108 47.76 -9.98 -12.07
CA ILE A 108 48.64 -9.54 -13.15
C ILE A 108 49.71 -10.63 -13.30
N THR A 109 49.66 -11.33 -14.44
CA THR A 109 50.68 -12.24 -14.92
C THR A 109 52.05 -11.55 -14.88
N THR A 110 52.97 -12.12 -14.10
CA THR A 110 54.37 -11.67 -14.00
C THR A 110 55.10 -11.92 -15.32
N SER A 111 55.70 -10.88 -15.90
CA SER A 111 56.84 -11.02 -16.81
C SER A 111 57.92 -10.01 -16.40
N PRO A 112 59.20 -10.42 -16.25
CA PRO A 112 60.20 -9.68 -15.48
C PRO A 112 61.04 -8.77 -16.38
N VAL A 113 61.40 -7.58 -15.88
CA VAL A 113 62.43 -6.74 -16.51
C VAL A 113 63.42 -6.27 -15.44
N ASP A 114 64.67 -6.55 -15.75
CA ASP A 114 65.93 -6.27 -15.05
C ASP A 114 66.09 -4.82 -14.57
N ALA A 115 66.75 -4.69 -13.42
CA ALA A 115 67.42 -3.48 -12.91
C ALA A 115 68.73 -3.23 -13.73
N PRO A 116 69.53 -2.14 -13.57
CA PRO A 116 69.92 -1.53 -12.28
C PRO A 116 70.29 -0.02 -12.28
N VAL A 117 70.86 0.42 -11.14
CA VAL A 117 71.80 1.56 -10.90
C VAL A 117 71.13 2.88 -10.46
N VAL A 118 71.00 3.20 -9.15
CA VAL A 118 71.98 3.76 -8.19
C VAL A 118 72.58 5.11 -8.65
N VAL A 119 72.30 6.22 -7.93
CA VAL A 119 73.31 7.11 -7.30
C VAL A 119 72.61 8.00 -6.26
N GLU A 120 73.23 8.03 -5.09
CA GLU A 120 72.93 8.73 -3.85
C GLU A 120 73.92 9.91 -3.71
N ALA A 121 73.46 11.05 -3.18
CA ALA A 121 74.20 12.18 -2.58
C ALA A 121 73.32 13.45 -2.69
N ASP A 122 73.23 14.38 -1.77
CA ASP A 122 73.81 14.59 -0.45
C ASP A 122 72.88 15.66 0.19
N ASP A 123 72.58 15.53 1.46
CA ASP A 123 72.08 16.63 2.31
C ASP A 123 73.21 16.89 3.30
N PRO A 124 73.55 18.14 3.64
CA PRO A 124 73.11 18.52 4.98
C PRO A 124 72.82 20.01 5.21
N GLU A 125 71.90 20.20 6.14
CA GLU A 125 72.06 20.95 7.40
C GLU A 125 71.43 22.34 7.55
N GLN A 126 70.87 22.50 8.76
CA GLN A 126 70.65 23.72 9.53
C GLN A 126 69.39 24.56 9.18
N ALA A 127 68.50 24.91 10.11
CA ALA A 127 68.54 24.80 11.56
C ALA A 127 67.15 25.06 12.19
N SER A 128 67.06 24.65 13.46
CA SER A 128 66.19 25.14 14.54
C SER A 128 64.78 24.52 14.72
N ARG A 129 64.73 23.62 15.72
CA ARG A 129 63.57 23.27 16.57
C ARG A 129 63.67 24.12 17.88
N PRO A 130 62.90 23.92 18.97
CA PRO A 130 61.53 23.42 19.20
C PRO A 130 60.73 24.27 20.25
N TRP A 131 59.41 24.07 20.37
CA TRP A 131 58.62 23.92 21.63
C TRP A 131 57.13 23.73 21.23
N ALA A 132 56.52 22.55 21.34
CA ALA A 132 55.87 21.94 22.51
C ALA A 132 54.45 22.49 22.82
N LEU A 133 53.48 21.55 22.80
CA LEU A 133 52.08 21.55 23.29
C LEU A 133 51.05 22.38 22.50
N GLY A 134 49.84 21.93 22.18
CA GLY A 134 49.09 20.72 22.48
C GLY A 134 47.59 20.97 22.14
N VAL A 135 46.88 19.91 21.71
CA VAL A 135 45.41 19.76 21.78
C VAL A 135 44.53 20.70 20.92
N MET A 136 44.05 20.22 19.76
CA MET A 136 42.63 20.26 19.28
C MET A 136 42.55 20.13 17.76
N VAL A 137 42.08 18.99 17.25
CA VAL A 137 41.36 18.95 15.96
C VAL A 137 39.97 18.41 16.24
N GLY A 138 39.18 19.22 16.92
CA GLY A 138 37.76 19.36 16.59
C GLY A 138 37.68 20.44 15.50
N VAL A 139 36.75 20.28 14.56
CA VAL A 139 36.44 21.18 13.43
C VAL A 139 37.16 20.89 12.10
N MET A 140 36.98 19.67 11.58
CA MET A 140 37.12 19.37 10.14
C MET A 140 35.95 18.49 9.65
N VAL A 141 34.71 18.87 10.05
CA VAL A 141 33.45 18.35 9.47
C VAL A 141 32.53 19.50 9.00
N VAL A 142 32.89 20.78 9.20
CA VAL A 142 32.02 21.91 8.83
C VAL A 142 32.32 22.45 7.41
N GLY A 143 33.41 22.01 6.78
CA GLY A 143 33.86 22.56 5.47
C GLY A 143 33.08 22.08 4.24
N LEU A 144 32.33 20.97 4.32
CA LEU A 144 31.56 20.42 3.19
C LEU A 144 30.05 20.69 3.26
N GLY A 145 29.58 21.33 4.34
CA GLY A 145 28.21 21.85 4.45
C GLY A 145 28.06 23.26 3.87
N ALA A 146 29.12 24.07 3.86
CA ALA A 146 29.05 25.47 3.44
C ALA A 146 29.00 25.67 1.91
N VAL A 147 29.49 24.72 1.11
CA VAL A 147 29.46 24.83 -0.36
C VAL A 147 28.09 24.44 -0.95
N ILE A 148 27.35 23.55 -0.28
CA ILE A 148 25.98 23.19 -0.71
C ILE A 148 24.97 24.29 -0.31
N ILE A 149 25.20 24.99 0.81
CA ILE A 149 24.34 26.11 1.23
C ILE A 149 24.54 27.36 0.35
N LEU A 150 25.76 27.62 -0.14
CA LEU A 150 26.01 28.75 -1.05
C LEU A 150 25.50 28.52 -2.49
N ALA A 151 25.42 27.27 -2.97
CA ALA A 151 24.79 26.96 -4.26
C ALA A 151 23.26 27.05 -4.19
N ALA A 152 22.65 26.66 -3.07
CA ALA A 152 21.20 26.78 -2.86
C ALA A 152 20.73 28.24 -2.72
N GLN A 153 21.55 29.13 -2.14
CA GLN A 153 21.22 30.56 -2.08
C GLN A 153 21.43 31.29 -3.41
N TRP A 154 22.37 30.85 -4.26
CA TRP A 154 22.54 31.44 -5.60
C TRP A 154 21.40 31.05 -6.56
N PHE A 155 20.87 29.83 -6.45
CA PHE A 155 19.73 29.38 -7.26
C PHE A 155 18.40 30.03 -6.83
N GLN A 156 18.26 30.44 -5.57
CA GLN A 156 17.14 31.27 -5.09
C GLN A 156 17.19 32.74 -5.54
N THR A 157 18.31 33.22 -6.09
CA THR A 157 18.48 34.64 -6.48
C THR A 157 18.34 34.88 -8.00
N GLN A 158 18.30 33.82 -8.83
CA GLN A 158 18.14 33.96 -10.28
C GLN A 158 16.68 34.05 -10.76
N THR A 159 15.70 33.76 -9.90
CA THR A 159 14.27 33.86 -10.25
C THR A 159 13.65 35.22 -9.87
N THR A 160 14.45 36.29 -9.85
CA THR A 160 13.96 37.66 -9.54
C THR A 160 14.51 38.75 -10.48
N LEU A 161 15.01 38.43 -11.68
CA LEU A 161 15.51 39.46 -12.62
C LEU A 161 14.95 39.44 -14.05
N ASP A 162 13.98 38.58 -14.37
CA ASP A 162 13.25 38.64 -15.65
C ASP A 162 11.85 39.26 -15.54
N PHE A 163 11.42 39.68 -14.33
CA PHE A 163 10.07 40.21 -14.09
C PHE A 163 9.91 41.72 -14.38
N GLU A 164 10.97 42.49 -14.68
CA GLU A 164 10.84 43.95 -14.87
C GLU A 164 10.76 44.46 -16.31
N HIS A 165 10.91 43.63 -17.36
CA HIS A 165 10.93 44.12 -18.76
C HIS A 165 9.78 43.61 -19.66
N GLY A 166 8.58 43.45 -19.10
CA GLY A 166 7.42 42.94 -19.84
C GLY A 166 6.11 43.70 -19.70
N LEU A 167 6.07 44.86 -19.04
CA LEU A 167 4.90 45.76 -19.12
C LEU A 167 5.03 46.65 -20.35
N SER A 168 4.51 46.20 -21.49
CA SER A 168 3.81 47.12 -22.40
C SER A 168 2.92 46.38 -23.39
N ASN A 169 1.65 46.75 -23.32
CA ASN A 169 0.64 46.72 -24.39
C ASN A 169 -0.10 45.39 -24.65
N THR A 170 -1.32 45.28 -24.13
CA THR A 170 -2.55 45.64 -24.86
C THR A 170 -3.80 45.00 -24.22
N THR A 171 -4.60 45.85 -23.58
CA THR A 171 -6.08 45.92 -23.56
C THR A 171 -6.91 44.69 -23.96
N ALA A 172 -7.60 44.07 -22.99
CA ALA A 172 -9.07 43.95 -22.90
C ALA A 172 -9.47 42.75 -22.03
N SER A 173 -9.56 42.99 -20.72
CA SER A 173 -10.04 42.03 -19.73
C SER A 173 -11.54 41.76 -19.90
N ARG A 174 -11.91 40.50 -20.17
CA ARG A 174 -13.24 39.96 -19.87
C ARG A 174 -13.07 38.94 -18.75
N GLU A 175 -13.57 39.32 -17.60
CA GLU A 175 -13.56 38.63 -16.31
C GLU A 175 -14.14 37.20 -16.43
N LEU A 176 -13.31 36.20 -16.13
CA LEU A 176 -13.75 34.85 -15.78
C LEU A 176 -13.31 34.61 -14.34
N VAL A 177 -14.29 34.58 -13.44
CA VAL A 177 -14.13 34.18 -12.04
C VAL A 177 -13.70 32.71 -12.03
N VAL A 178 -12.44 32.45 -11.70
CA VAL A 178 -11.91 31.10 -11.45
C VAL A 178 -12.14 30.83 -9.97
N GLY A 179 -13.08 29.93 -9.69
CA GLY A 179 -13.37 29.44 -8.35
C GLY A 179 -12.23 28.57 -7.80
N ASP A 180 -12.20 28.47 -6.47
CA ASP A 180 -11.31 27.66 -5.64
C ASP A 180 -10.94 26.31 -6.27
N TRP A 181 -9.65 26.05 -6.37
CA TRP A 181 -9.10 24.71 -6.57
C TRP A 181 -8.74 24.14 -5.20
N GLU A 182 -9.76 23.71 -4.46
CA GLU A 182 -9.58 22.85 -3.30
C GLU A 182 -9.33 21.41 -3.81
N GLU A 183 -8.33 20.75 -3.23
CA GLU A 183 -7.66 19.54 -3.71
C GLU A 183 -8.59 18.38 -4.12
N VAL A 184 -8.61 18.03 -5.41
CA VAL A 184 -9.20 16.76 -5.88
C VAL A 184 -8.09 15.71 -5.93
N VAL A 185 -7.81 15.09 -4.79
CA VAL A 185 -7.09 13.81 -4.77
C VAL A 185 -8.08 12.73 -5.20
N ASP A 186 -7.92 12.19 -6.40
CA ASP A 186 -8.85 11.21 -6.96
C ASP A 186 -8.81 9.92 -6.11
N SER A 187 -9.86 9.73 -5.32
CA SER A 187 -10.00 8.62 -4.37
C SER A 187 -10.07 7.28 -5.09
N VAL A 188 -9.27 6.29 -4.67
CA VAL A 188 -9.34 4.92 -5.20
C VAL A 188 -10.77 4.37 -5.05
N VAL A 189 -11.40 4.01 -6.18
CA VAL A 189 -12.74 3.41 -6.22
C VAL A 189 -12.62 1.89 -6.29
N VAL A 190 -13.21 1.20 -5.32
CA VAL A 190 -13.32 -0.27 -5.30
C VAL A 190 -14.41 -0.73 -6.26
N TYR A 191 -14.15 -1.73 -7.09
CA TYR A 191 -15.11 -2.22 -8.08
C TYR A 191 -15.76 -3.54 -7.67
N GLN A 192 -17.01 -3.73 -8.11
CA GLN A 192 -17.70 -5.01 -7.97
C GLN A 192 -17.11 -6.06 -8.91
N GLU A 193 -16.83 -7.24 -8.35
CA GLU A 193 -16.33 -8.42 -9.04
C GLU A 193 -17.40 -9.06 -9.93
N GLY A 194 -16.98 -9.89 -10.89
CA GLY A 194 -17.90 -10.57 -11.83
C GLY A 194 -18.89 -11.54 -11.17
N ASN A 195 -18.58 -12.05 -9.97
CA ASN A 195 -19.48 -12.84 -9.14
C ASN A 195 -20.43 -11.97 -8.27
N GLY A 196 -20.33 -10.65 -8.40
CA GLY A 196 -21.13 -9.68 -7.67
C GLY A 196 -20.62 -9.31 -6.28
N SER A 197 -19.48 -9.85 -5.81
CA SER A 197 -18.89 -9.44 -4.54
C SER A 197 -18.16 -8.10 -4.65
N VAL A 198 -17.97 -7.43 -3.52
CA VAL A 198 -17.11 -6.23 -3.42
C VAL A 198 -16.16 -6.44 -2.26
N ASN A 199 -14.85 -6.33 -2.50
CA ASN A 199 -13.84 -6.54 -1.46
C ASN A 199 -13.24 -5.19 -1.02
N PHE A 200 -13.38 -4.85 0.26
CA PHE A 200 -12.91 -3.61 0.84
C PHE A 200 -11.61 -3.86 1.59
N ASP A 201 -10.50 -3.87 0.84
CA ASP A 201 -9.15 -4.07 1.37
C ASP A 201 -8.72 -2.86 2.23
N ALA A 202 -8.10 -3.13 3.38
CA ALA A 202 -7.55 -2.10 4.25
C ALA A 202 -6.56 -1.17 3.53
N ALA A 203 -5.84 -1.69 2.52
CA ALA A 203 -4.92 -0.95 1.67
C ALA A 203 -5.55 0.24 0.93
N PHE A 204 -6.87 0.19 0.68
CA PHE A 204 -7.60 1.25 -0.03
C PHE A 204 -8.53 2.04 0.88
N ALA A 205 -8.49 1.78 2.19
CA ALA A 205 -9.28 2.50 3.17
C ALA A 205 -8.76 3.94 3.32
N GLN A 206 -9.64 4.91 3.20
CA GLN A 206 -9.38 6.26 3.70
C GLN A 206 -9.55 6.23 5.22
N LEU A 207 -8.52 6.71 5.92
CA LEU A 207 -8.47 6.72 7.36
C LEU A 207 -8.88 8.09 7.88
N HIS A 208 -9.76 8.11 8.87
CA HIS A 208 -10.26 9.33 9.49
C HIS A 208 -10.20 9.21 11.01
N GLY A 209 -9.78 10.28 11.67
CA GLY A 209 -9.62 10.30 13.12
C GLY A 209 -8.15 10.35 13.55
N PRO A 210 -7.89 10.50 14.86
CA PRO A 210 -6.56 10.80 15.37
C PRO A 210 -5.66 9.56 15.57
N SER A 211 -6.22 8.36 15.72
CA SER A 211 -5.45 7.19 16.13
C SER A 211 -5.44 6.05 15.12
N ILE A 212 -6.50 5.93 14.31
CA ILE A 212 -6.63 4.87 13.31
C ILE A 212 -5.38 4.78 12.43
N THR A 213 -4.83 3.58 12.28
CA THR A 213 -3.60 3.36 11.53
C THR A 213 -3.74 2.11 10.67
N ARG A 214 -3.01 2.10 9.54
CA ARG A 214 -2.84 0.91 8.73
C ARG A 214 -1.51 0.25 9.06
N GLU A 215 -1.55 -1.03 9.38
CA GLU A 215 -0.38 -1.85 9.67
C GLU A 215 -0.38 -3.11 8.79
N GLN A 216 0.80 -3.60 8.47
CA GLN A 216 0.94 -4.85 7.71
C GLN A 216 1.14 -6.02 8.68
N MET A 217 0.22 -6.99 8.65
CA MET A 217 0.29 -8.22 9.44
C MET A 217 0.21 -9.44 8.52
N SER A 218 1.27 -10.26 8.51
CA SER A 218 1.32 -11.49 7.71
C SER A 218 0.96 -11.28 6.23
N ASN A 219 1.50 -10.23 5.63
CA ASN A 219 1.28 -9.80 4.24
C ASN A 219 -0.11 -9.22 3.91
N LEU A 220 -0.96 -9.00 4.92
CA LEU A 220 -2.24 -8.31 4.76
C LEU A 220 -2.17 -6.94 5.45
N ASP A 221 -2.64 -5.90 4.78
CA ASP A 221 -2.92 -4.64 5.46
C ASP A 221 -4.12 -4.85 6.39
N VAL A 222 -4.01 -4.32 7.60
CA VAL A 222 -5.06 -4.33 8.62
C VAL A 222 -5.20 -2.93 9.19
N LEU A 223 -6.39 -2.63 9.71
CA LEU A 223 -6.71 -1.35 10.34
C LEU A 223 -6.71 -1.52 11.85
N THR A 224 -5.73 -0.92 12.50
CA THR A 224 -5.43 -1.05 13.93
C THR A 224 -5.64 0.29 14.64
N ARG A 225 -5.48 0.29 15.97
CA ARG A 225 -5.47 1.52 16.78
C ARG A 225 -6.77 2.31 16.70
N TRP A 226 -7.89 1.60 16.71
CA TRP A 226 -9.21 2.17 16.92
C TRP A 226 -9.35 2.61 18.39
N GLU A 227 -8.63 3.65 18.78
CA GLU A 227 -8.43 4.11 20.15
C GLU A 227 -9.33 5.30 20.51
N SER A 228 -9.83 6.04 19.51
CA SER A 228 -10.76 7.15 19.63
C SER A 228 -12.16 6.77 19.13
N MET A 229 -13.18 7.42 19.70
CA MET A 229 -14.55 7.34 19.16
C MET A 229 -14.72 8.10 17.84
N ASP A 230 -13.77 8.98 17.52
CA ASP A 230 -13.70 9.71 16.25
C ASP A 230 -12.92 8.95 15.17
N ASP A 231 -12.42 7.74 15.48
CA ASP A 231 -11.77 6.87 14.50
C ASP A 231 -12.81 6.18 13.61
N TRP A 232 -12.64 6.33 12.29
CA TRP A 232 -13.45 5.65 11.30
C TRP A 232 -12.70 5.50 9.99
N VAL A 233 -13.22 4.65 9.12
CA VAL A 233 -12.66 4.43 7.79
C VAL A 233 -13.73 4.45 6.72
N SER A 234 -13.32 4.74 5.49
CA SER A 234 -14.21 4.72 4.35
C SER A 234 -13.57 4.19 3.06
N TRP A 235 -14.41 3.60 2.22
CA TRP A 235 -14.06 3.22 0.86
C TRP A 235 -15.09 3.78 -0.10
N LYS A 236 -14.64 4.42 -1.18
CA LYS A 236 -15.49 4.65 -2.34
C LYS A 236 -15.57 3.35 -3.14
N PHE A 237 -16.76 2.99 -3.60
CA PHE A 237 -16.95 1.77 -4.38
C PHE A 237 -18.04 1.92 -5.43
N LYS A 238 -18.00 1.09 -6.47
CA LYS A 238 -18.97 1.11 -7.56
C LYS A 238 -19.68 -0.24 -7.72
N ILE A 239 -21.00 -0.21 -7.62
CA ILE A 239 -21.86 -1.36 -7.91
C ILE A 239 -22.32 -1.33 -9.36
N VAL A 240 -22.02 -2.39 -10.09
CA VAL A 240 -22.45 -2.57 -11.48
C VAL A 240 -23.80 -3.28 -11.54
N LYS A 241 -23.99 -4.29 -10.68
CA LYS A 241 -25.20 -5.12 -10.62
C LYS A 241 -25.64 -5.31 -9.17
N LEU A 242 -26.84 -4.85 -8.86
CA LEU A 242 -27.45 -5.10 -7.55
C LEU A 242 -27.90 -6.57 -7.41
N PRO A 243 -27.86 -7.12 -6.18
CA PRO A 243 -28.57 -8.35 -5.85
C PRO A 243 -30.09 -8.11 -5.99
N PRO A 244 -30.92 -9.16 -6.16
CA PRO A 244 -32.35 -9.02 -6.46
C PRO A 244 -33.15 -8.17 -5.46
N GLN A 245 -32.70 -8.09 -4.21
CA GLN A 245 -33.34 -7.32 -3.14
C GLN A 245 -32.59 -6.02 -2.81
N GLY A 246 -31.50 -5.71 -3.51
CA GLY A 246 -30.61 -4.58 -3.18
C GLY A 246 -29.83 -4.76 -1.87
N VAL A 247 -29.93 -5.92 -1.21
CA VAL A 247 -29.26 -6.23 0.06
C VAL A 247 -28.07 -7.13 -0.18
N PHE A 248 -26.93 -6.75 0.37
CA PHE A 248 -25.72 -7.57 0.42
C PHE A 248 -25.57 -8.26 1.77
N LEU A 249 -25.03 -9.48 1.75
CA LEU A 249 -24.45 -10.08 2.94
C LEU A 249 -23.04 -9.52 3.10
N VAL A 250 -22.82 -8.77 4.17
CA VAL A 250 -21.55 -8.15 4.53
C VAL A 250 -20.83 -9.05 5.51
N ARG A 251 -19.66 -9.54 5.12
CA ARG A 251 -18.74 -10.27 6.00
C ARG A 251 -17.72 -9.29 6.55
N VAL A 252 -17.58 -9.26 7.86
CA VAL A 252 -16.57 -8.44 8.55
C VAL A 252 -15.66 -9.38 9.32
N THR A 253 -14.38 -9.42 8.94
CA THR A 253 -13.35 -10.17 9.68
C THR A 253 -12.53 -9.21 10.52
N TYR A 254 -12.49 -9.46 11.82
CA TYR A 254 -11.75 -8.64 12.78
C TYR A 254 -11.20 -9.51 13.92
N ALA A 255 -10.24 -8.99 14.67
CA ALA A 255 -9.83 -9.55 15.96
C ALA A 255 -10.00 -8.48 17.02
N ALA A 256 -10.51 -8.84 18.19
CA ALA A 256 -10.68 -7.91 19.30
C ALA A 256 -10.27 -8.58 20.60
N ARG A 257 -9.64 -7.83 21.51
CA ARG A 257 -9.25 -8.34 22.82
C ARG A 257 -10.49 -8.68 23.65
N PRO A 258 -10.40 -9.60 24.64
CA PRO A 258 -11.50 -9.86 25.57
C PRO A 258 -12.02 -8.64 26.32
N ALA A 259 -11.17 -7.63 26.56
CA ALA A 259 -11.60 -6.37 27.16
C ALA A 259 -12.49 -5.52 26.24
N SER A 260 -12.44 -5.74 24.93
CA SER A 260 -13.22 -5.02 23.91
C SER A 260 -14.58 -5.67 23.65
N ASP A 261 -14.89 -6.79 24.30
CA ASP A 261 -16.17 -7.50 24.17
C ASP A 261 -17.36 -6.62 24.56
N GLY A 262 -18.45 -6.69 23.79
CA GLY A 262 -19.61 -5.81 23.96
C GLY A 262 -19.41 -4.38 23.43
N GLY A 263 -18.26 -4.10 22.80
CA GLY A 263 -18.10 -2.93 21.93
C GLY A 263 -18.96 -3.02 20.67
N SER A 264 -19.04 -1.94 19.93
CA SER A 264 -19.83 -1.90 18.69
C SER A 264 -19.27 -0.91 17.68
N PHE A 265 -19.56 -1.18 16.41
CA PHE A 265 -19.28 -0.31 15.29
C PHE A 265 -20.49 -0.24 14.36
N VAL A 266 -20.51 0.75 13.47
CA VAL A 266 -21.57 0.95 12.48
C VAL A 266 -20.99 0.81 11.08
N LEU A 267 -21.55 -0.11 10.31
CA LEU A 267 -21.41 -0.15 8.87
C LEU A 267 -22.44 0.80 8.24
N ALA A 268 -22.05 1.63 7.27
CA ALA A 268 -23.04 2.42 6.55
C ALA A 268 -22.73 2.67 5.08
N VAL A 269 -23.80 2.71 4.28
CA VAL A 269 -23.81 3.12 2.87
C VAL A 269 -24.92 4.15 2.67
N GLY A 270 -24.55 5.42 2.53
CA GLY A 270 -25.52 6.52 2.54
C GLY A 270 -26.29 6.57 3.87
N GLU A 271 -27.62 6.57 3.80
CA GLU A 271 -28.50 6.55 4.98
C GLU A 271 -28.71 5.15 5.57
N GLN A 272 -28.23 4.09 4.90
CA GLN A 272 -28.38 2.72 5.37
C GLN A 272 -27.29 2.42 6.38
N GLU A 273 -27.68 2.19 7.63
CA GLU A 273 -26.76 1.88 8.73
C GLU A 273 -27.06 0.51 9.34
N LYS A 274 -26.01 -0.21 9.71
CA LYS A 274 -26.08 -1.44 10.49
C LYS A 274 -25.10 -1.37 11.65
N GLU A 275 -25.63 -1.37 12.86
CA GLU A 275 -24.84 -1.55 14.08
C GLU A 275 -24.43 -3.03 14.22
N CYS A 276 -23.17 -3.22 14.55
CA CYS A 276 -22.47 -4.49 14.64
C CYS A 276 -21.81 -4.58 16.01
N GLU A 277 -22.04 -5.70 16.70
CA GLU A 277 -21.42 -5.96 18.01
C GLU A 277 -20.04 -6.61 17.83
N ILE A 278 -19.14 -6.32 18.77
CA ILE A 278 -17.79 -6.86 18.81
C ILE A 278 -17.72 -8.02 19.78
N ARG A 279 -17.14 -9.12 19.29
CA ARG A 279 -16.79 -10.30 20.06
C ARG A 279 -15.30 -10.27 20.40
N GLY A 280 -15.00 -10.05 21.67
CA GLY A 280 -13.65 -9.98 22.22
C GLY A 280 -13.04 -11.35 22.44
N THR A 281 -12.75 -12.12 21.39
CA THR A 281 -12.20 -13.49 21.56
C THR A 281 -10.67 -13.53 21.65
N GLY A 282 -9.99 -12.45 21.26
CA GLY A 282 -8.53 -12.40 21.05
C GLY A 282 -8.08 -13.00 19.72
N GLU A 283 -8.92 -13.84 19.11
CA GLU A 283 -8.66 -14.50 17.83
C GLU A 283 -9.46 -13.84 16.70
N PRO A 284 -9.04 -13.98 15.43
CA PRO A 284 -9.82 -13.50 14.31
C PRO A 284 -11.19 -14.19 14.24
N VAL A 285 -12.24 -13.39 14.12
CA VAL A 285 -13.62 -13.82 13.91
C VAL A 285 -14.18 -13.19 12.66
N THR A 286 -15.13 -13.86 12.02
CA THR A 286 -15.92 -13.31 10.91
C THR A 286 -17.38 -13.29 11.31
N ASP A 287 -17.97 -12.10 11.29
CA ASP A 287 -19.40 -11.88 11.49
C ASP A 287 -20.07 -11.52 10.17
N GLU A 288 -21.35 -11.86 10.05
CA GLU A 288 -22.15 -11.61 8.85
C GLU A 288 -23.33 -10.69 9.18
N TYR A 289 -23.55 -9.70 8.33
CA TYR A 289 -24.59 -8.68 8.48
C TYR A 289 -25.29 -8.43 7.16
N TYR A 290 -26.54 -7.99 7.20
CA TYR A 290 -27.24 -7.53 5.99
C TYR A 290 -27.17 -6.01 5.90
N LEU A 291 -26.75 -5.50 4.75
CA LEU A 291 -26.71 -4.07 4.46
C LEU A 291 -27.29 -3.78 3.09
N ALA A 292 -28.26 -2.87 3.04
CA ALA A 292 -28.87 -2.43 1.80
C ALA A 292 -27.95 -1.45 1.05
N VAL A 293 -27.87 -1.61 -0.27
CA VAL A 293 -27.27 -0.63 -1.18
C VAL A 293 -28.37 -0.16 -2.13
N PRO A 294 -28.73 1.13 -2.11
CA PRO A 294 -29.99 1.60 -2.70
C PRO A 294 -30.00 1.58 -4.23
N SER A 295 -28.84 1.71 -4.88
CA SER A 295 -28.73 1.82 -6.33
C SER A 295 -27.44 1.20 -6.88
N THR A 296 -27.39 0.97 -8.18
CA THR A 296 -26.11 0.81 -8.89
C THR A 296 -25.39 2.17 -8.95
N GLY A 297 -24.10 2.15 -9.28
CA GLY A 297 -23.27 3.36 -9.34
C GLY A 297 -22.30 3.47 -8.16
N GLU A 298 -21.78 4.67 -7.95
CA GLU A 298 -20.79 4.96 -6.91
C GLU A 298 -21.45 5.20 -5.57
N HIS A 299 -20.83 4.66 -4.54
CA HIS A 299 -21.24 4.71 -3.14
C HIS A 299 -20.02 4.85 -2.25
N THR A 300 -20.25 5.16 -0.98
CA THR A 300 -19.21 5.13 0.04
C THR A 300 -19.64 4.18 1.16
N LEU A 301 -18.79 3.20 1.46
CA LEU A 301 -18.92 2.38 2.66
C LEU A 301 -18.14 3.06 3.77
N THR A 302 -18.76 3.19 4.94
CA THR A 302 -18.09 3.66 6.16
C THR A 302 -18.15 2.60 7.26
N VAL A 303 -17.11 2.57 8.08
CA VAL A 303 -17.05 1.77 9.32
C VAL A 303 -16.66 2.73 10.44
N ARG A 304 -17.57 2.94 11.39
CA ARG A 304 -17.42 3.94 12.47
C ARG A 304 -17.51 3.29 13.83
N ALA A 305 -16.63 3.66 14.76
CA ALA A 305 -16.76 3.24 16.16
C ALA A 305 -18.07 3.78 16.76
N LYS A 306 -18.79 2.96 17.56
CA LYS A 306 -20.03 3.39 18.23
C LYS A 306 -20.01 3.14 19.74
N SER A 307 -19.41 2.06 20.21
CA SER A 307 -19.12 1.89 21.63
C SER A 307 -17.77 1.18 21.80
N LYS A 308 -16.96 1.65 22.76
CA LYS A 308 -15.60 1.15 22.96
C LYS A 308 -15.33 0.92 24.45
N PRO A 309 -15.51 -0.32 24.95
CA PRO A 309 -15.35 -0.63 26.38
C PRO A 309 -13.87 -0.70 26.81
N SER A 310 -12.93 -0.80 25.86
CA SER A 310 -11.48 -0.86 26.10
C SER A 310 -10.74 0.36 25.52
N ASP A 311 -9.42 0.40 25.72
CA ASP A 311 -8.47 1.27 25.02
C ASP A 311 -8.56 1.15 23.49
N GLU A 312 -8.74 -0.05 22.94
CA GLU A 312 -8.87 -0.30 21.50
C GLU A 312 -10.15 -1.07 21.18
N LEU A 313 -10.81 -0.69 20.09
CA LEU A 313 -12.05 -1.33 19.65
C LEU A 313 -11.82 -2.71 19.02
N MET A 314 -10.96 -2.77 18.00
CA MET A 314 -10.62 -3.99 17.26
C MET A 314 -9.41 -3.76 16.34
N THR A 315 -8.87 -4.84 15.79
CA THR A 315 -8.11 -4.86 14.55
C THR A 315 -9.02 -5.35 13.42
N LEU A 316 -9.40 -4.44 12.52
CA LEU A 316 -10.24 -4.78 11.37
C LEU A 316 -9.36 -5.32 10.23
N LYS A 317 -9.66 -6.53 9.76
CA LYS A 317 -8.87 -7.24 8.75
C LYS A 317 -9.46 -7.15 7.36
N SER A 318 -10.77 -7.35 7.23
CA SER A 318 -11.45 -7.23 5.94
C SER A 318 -12.93 -6.97 6.09
N VAL A 319 -13.48 -6.29 5.08
CA VAL A 319 -14.93 -6.18 4.85
C VAL A 319 -15.21 -6.66 3.43
N THR A 320 -16.23 -7.51 3.25
CA THR A 320 -16.59 -8.03 1.93
C THR A 320 -18.10 -8.07 1.77
N PHE A 321 -18.61 -7.49 0.69
CA PHE A 321 -19.99 -7.69 0.27
C PHE A 321 -20.07 -8.95 -0.58
N VAL A 322 -21.05 -9.81 -0.28
CA VAL A 322 -21.35 -11.02 -1.02
C VAL A 322 -22.80 -10.96 -1.48
N GLN A 323 -23.08 -11.42 -2.71
CA GLN A 323 -24.45 -11.59 -3.15
C GLN A 323 -25.10 -12.71 -2.32
N SER A 324 -26.24 -12.40 -1.68
CA SER A 324 -27.03 -13.42 -1.00
C SER A 324 -27.57 -14.41 -2.03
N SER A 325 -26.99 -15.61 -2.12
CA SER A 325 -27.50 -16.69 -3.00
C SER A 325 -28.72 -17.40 -2.40
N HIS A 326 -29.11 -17.06 -1.17
CA HIS A 326 -30.23 -17.68 -0.47
C HIS A 326 -31.09 -16.63 0.25
N HIS A 327 -32.40 -16.86 0.18
CA HIS A 327 -33.50 -16.20 0.89
C HIS A 327 -33.08 -15.62 2.26
N ALA A 328 -33.04 -14.28 2.37
CA ALA A 328 -33.02 -13.62 3.68
C ALA A 328 -34.17 -14.18 4.54
N PRO A 329 -33.94 -14.57 5.80
CA PRO A 329 -35.04 -15.02 6.66
C PRO A 329 -36.09 -13.91 6.75
N ARG A 330 -37.34 -14.24 6.39
CA ARG A 330 -38.50 -13.33 6.29
C ARG A 330 -38.79 -12.48 7.53
N ASP A 331 -38.12 -12.76 8.65
CA ASP A 331 -38.40 -12.12 9.94
C ASP A 331 -37.67 -10.78 10.11
N GLU A 332 -36.48 -10.56 9.54
CA GLU A 332 -35.81 -9.24 9.60
C GLU A 332 -36.40 -8.24 8.60
N MET A 333 -36.92 -8.72 7.47
CA MET A 333 -37.51 -7.84 6.44
C MET A 333 -38.84 -7.22 6.89
N ARG A 334 -39.55 -7.82 7.86
CA ARG A 334 -40.78 -7.28 8.45
C ARG A 334 -40.56 -6.15 9.46
N GLU A 335 -39.32 -5.93 9.86
CA GLU A 335 -38.94 -4.85 10.78
C GLU A 335 -38.39 -3.63 10.01
N MET A 336 -37.82 -3.85 8.82
CA MET A 336 -37.39 -2.79 7.90
C MET A 336 -38.56 -2.16 7.12
N ASP A 337 -39.57 -2.95 6.73
CA ASP A 337 -40.77 -2.43 6.04
C ASP A 337 -41.75 -1.69 6.99
N ARG A 338 -41.36 -1.53 8.27
CA ARG A 338 -42.15 -0.89 9.33
C ARG A 338 -41.51 0.39 9.90
N ARG A 339 -40.37 0.82 9.39
CA ARG A 339 -39.71 2.09 9.75
C ARG A 339 -39.64 3.01 8.55
#